data_AF-A0A350XA53-F1
#
_entry.id   AF-A0A350XA53-F1
#
_cell.length_a   1.000
_cell.length_b   1.000
_cell.length_c   1.000
_cell.angle_alpha   90.00
_cell.angle_beta   90.00
_cell.angle_gamma   90.00
#
_symmetry.space_group_name_H-M   'P 1'
#
loop_
_entity.id
_entity.type
_entity.pdbx_description
1 polymer ?
#
loop_
_entity_poly.entity_id
_entity_poly.type
_entity_poly.pdbx_seq_one_letter_code
_entity_poly.pdbx_strand_id
1 'polypeptide(L)' 'RHSFKNHILEHKSPTRKRRLSKMAVVDERDEENVRLMLPYL' A
#
# COMPACT_ATOMS: atom_id res chain seq x y z
N ARG A 1 3.08 -2.27 0.04
CA ARG A 1 1.82 -3.08 -0.06
C ARG A 1 0.64 -2.11 -0.15
N HIS A 2 -0.43 -2.44 -0.89
CA HIS A 2 -1.59 -1.55 -1.02
C HIS A 2 -2.70 -1.81 0.02
N SER A 3 -3.52 -0.80 0.28
CA SER A 3 -4.73 -0.87 1.12
C SER A 3 -5.91 -1.53 0.39
N PHE A 4 -7.00 -1.79 1.12
CA PHE A 4 -8.28 -2.34 0.60
C PHE A 4 -8.27 -3.79 0.09
N LYS A 5 -7.24 -4.59 0.38
CA LYS A 5 -7.18 -6.03 0.04
C LYS A 5 -7.23 -6.94 1.28
N ASN A 6 -8.27 -6.80 2.11
CA ASN A 6 -8.43 -7.57 3.36
C ASN A 6 -9.71 -8.45 3.37
N HIS A 7 -10.92 -7.86 3.47
CA HIS A 7 -12.16 -8.64 3.66
C HIS A 7 -13.28 -8.38 2.62
N ILE A 8 -13.38 -7.18 2.04
CA ILE A 8 -14.41 -6.88 1.01
C ILE A 8 -13.86 -7.15 -0.40
N LEU A 9 -13.51 -8.40 -0.72
CA LEU A 9 -12.87 -8.73 -2.01
C LEU A 9 -13.85 -9.17 -3.10
N GLU A 10 -15.05 -9.61 -2.70
CA GLU A 10 -16.06 -10.16 -3.61
C GLU A 10 -16.54 -9.11 -4.61
N HIS A 11 -16.78 -7.88 -4.15
CA HIS A 11 -17.20 -6.77 -5.02
C HIS A 11 -16.05 -6.10 -5.79
N LYS A 12 -14.82 -6.64 -5.74
CA LYS A 12 -13.67 -6.09 -6.45
C LYS A 12 -13.35 -6.93 -7.68
N SER A 13 -13.20 -6.26 -8.83
CA SER A 13 -12.78 -6.91 -10.07
C SER A 13 -11.43 -7.64 -9.92
N PRO A 14 -11.20 -8.74 -10.66
CA PRO A 14 -9.92 -9.46 -10.63
C PRO A 14 -8.72 -8.56 -10.94
N THR A 15 -8.86 -7.62 -11.88
CA THR A 15 -7.83 -6.65 -12.25
C THR A 15 -7.46 -5.74 -11.08
N ARG A 16 -8.46 -5.24 -10.34
CA ARG A 16 -8.25 -4.43 -9.13
C ARG A 16 -7.57 -5.24 -8.04
N LYS A 17 -8.02 -6.48 -7.78
CA LYS A 17 -7.41 -7.40 -6.80
C LYS A 17 -5.94 -7.67 -7.13
N ARG A 18 -5.60 -7.88 -8.41
CA ARG A 18 -4.23 -8.08 -8.88
C ARG A 18 -3.36 -6.84 -8.64
N ARG A 19 -3.85 -5.64 -8.97
CA ARG A 19 -3.12 -4.39 -8.72
C ARG A 19 -2.80 -4.19 -7.24
N LEU A 20 -3.80 -4.39 -6.37
CA LEU A 20 -3.63 -4.22 -4.92
C LEU A 20 -2.67 -5.24 -4.27
N SER A 21 -2.31 -6.31 -4.99
CA SER A 21 -1.39 -7.33 -4.50
C SER A 21 0.09 -6.95 -4.68
N LYS A 22 0.39 -5.95 -5.51
CA LYS A 22 1.75 -5.55 -5.82
C LYS A 22 2.37 -4.70 -4.69
N MET A 23 3.70 -4.60 -4.72
CA MET A 23 4.44 -3.65 -3.89
C MET A 23 4.24 -2.23 -4.42
N ALA A 24 4.34 -1.28 -3.51
CA ALA A 24 4.17 0.15 -3.76
C ALA A 24 5.26 0.88 -3.00
N VAL A 25 5.75 1.96 -3.59
CA VAL A 25 6.67 2.92 -2.96
C VAL A 25 5.84 3.97 -2.23
N VAL A 26 6.41 4.55 -1.17
CA VAL A 26 5.80 5.67 -0.43
C VAL A 26 5.79 6.91 -1.32
N ASP A 27 4.75 7.74 -1.19
CA ASP A 27 4.69 9.02 -1.91
C ASP A 27 5.71 10.01 -1.33
N GLU A 28 6.30 10.85 -2.17
CA GLU A 28 7.33 11.83 -1.76
C GLU A 28 6.86 12.74 -0.62
N ARG A 29 5.55 13.05 -0.57
CA ARG A 29 4.96 13.88 0.49
C ARG A 29 4.99 13.23 1.86
N ASP A 30 4.99 11.89 1.92
CA ASP A 30 4.91 11.12 3.15
C ASP A 30 6.29 10.57 3.58
N GLU A 31 7.31 10.69 2.73
CA GLU A 31 8.64 10.10 2.94
C GLU A 31 9.30 10.57 4.25
N GLU A 32 9.28 11.87 4.51
CA GLU A 32 9.89 12.46 5.72
C GLU A 32 9.28 11.87 7.00
N ASN A 33 7.95 11.80 7.05
CA ASN A 33 7.23 11.23 8.20
C ASN A 33 7.60 9.75 8.41
N VAL A 34 7.70 8.97 7.32
CA VAL A 34 8.08 7.55 7.41
C VAL A 34 9.52 7.39 7.88
N ARG A 35 10.43 8.25 7.42
CA ARG A 35 11.84 8.23 7.82
C ARG A 35 12.02 8.56 9.31
N LEU A 36 11.26 9.52 9.83
CA LEU A 36 11.26 9.86 11.26
C LEU A 36 10.75 8.70 12.14
N MET A 37 9.84 7.87 11.63
CA MET A 37 9.34 6.70 12.34
C MET A 37 10.32 5.52 12.35
N LEU A 38 11.36 5.53 11.52
CA LEU A 38 12.30 4.44 11.34
C LEU A 38 13.73 4.93 11.63
N PRO A 39 14.11 5.06 12.92
CA PRO A 39 15.32 5.77 13.35
C PRO A 39 16.65 5.11 12.98
N TYR A 40 16.62 3.84 12.58
CA TYR A 40 17.81 3.05 12.24
C TYR A 40 17.78 2.52 10.80
N LEU A 41 16.99 3.18 9.94
CA LEU A 41 16.88 2.81 8.54
C LEU A 41 18.14 3.20 7.75
#